data_AF-A0A8D5JI34-F1
#
_entry.id   AF-A0A8D5JI34-F1
#
_cell.length_a   1.000
_cell.length_b   1.000
_cell.length_c   1.000
_cell.angle_alpha   90.00
_cell.angle_beta   90.00
_cell.angle_gamma   90.00
#
_symmetry.space_group_name_H-M   'P 1'
#
loop_
_entity.id
_entity.type
_entity.pdbx_description
1 polymer ?
#
loop_
_entity_poly.entity_id
_entity_poly.type
_entity_poly.pdbx_seq_one_letter_code
_entity_poly.pdbx_strand_id
1 'polypeptide(L)'
;MGEDVFASFEKVILAKIGKLGKASSEPVDNRGKLLVDATVAEQSIKYPMDLSLLGEAREISENLIDELYALSDYTKKPRTYRRKARKQYLSLAKNKRPSLKVRRRGLRE
;
A
#
# COMPACT_ATOMS: atom_id res chain seq x y z
N MET A 1 10.29 -2.63 -17.71
CA MET A 1 10.36 -1.24 -17.17
C MET A 1 10.69 -1.18 -15.68
N GLY A 2 10.42 -2.22 -14.87
CA GLY A 2 10.75 -2.18 -13.43
C GLY A 2 12.23 -2.38 -13.13
N GLU A 3 12.87 -3.40 -13.73
CA GLU A 3 14.23 -3.84 -13.38
C GLU A 3 15.29 -2.74 -13.56
N ASP A 4 15.25 -2.00 -14.67
CA ASP A 4 16.19 -0.92 -14.95
C ASP A 4 16.09 0.23 -13.93
N VAL A 5 14.86 0.54 -13.49
CA VAL A 5 14.59 1.59 -12.52
C VAL A 5 15.13 1.20 -11.15
N PHE A 6 14.96 -0.06 -10.75
CA PHE A 6 15.49 -0.59 -9.49
C PHE A 6 17.04 -0.60 -9.49
N ALA A 7 17.65 -1.06 -10.57
CA ALA A 7 19.11 -1.06 -10.71
C ALA A 7 19.70 0.36 -10.70
N SER A 8 18.97 1.36 -11.20
CA SER A 8 19.39 2.76 -11.14
C SER A 8 19.39 3.31 -9.70
N PHE A 9 18.42 2.89 -8.89
CA PHE A 9 18.25 3.37 -7.51
C PHE A 9 19.29 2.77 -6.55
N GLU A 10 19.61 1.48 -6.71
CA GLU A 10 20.69 0.81 -5.97
C GLU A 10 22.04 1.52 -6.15
N LYS A 11 22.36 1.90 -7.39
CA LYS A 11 23.59 2.65 -7.72
C LYS A 11 23.64 4.01 -7.03
N VAL A 12 22.51 4.71 -6.92
CA VAL A 12 22.43 6.01 -6.24
C VAL A 12 22.70 5.87 -4.73
N ILE A 13 22.21 4.79 -4.12
CA ILE A 13 22.40 4.52 -2.68
C ILE A 13 23.87 4.21 -2.38
N LEU A 14 24.50 3.33 -3.18
CA LEU A 14 25.92 3.02 -3.05
C LEU A 14 26.80 4.28 -3.18
N ALA A 15 26.48 5.15 -4.14
CA ALA A 15 27.20 6.41 -4.33
C ALA A 15 27.04 7.39 -3.15
N LYS A 16 25.89 7.38 -2.48
CA LYS A 16 25.59 8.28 -1.35
C LYS A 16 26.23 7.81 -0.04
N ILE A 17 26.29 6.49 0.18
CA ILE A 17 27.03 5.88 1.30
C ILE A 17 28.54 6.12 1.15
N GLY A 18 29.08 5.94 -0.06
CA GLY A 18 30.50 6.18 -0.35
C GLY A 18 30.96 7.63 -0.12
N LYS A 19 30.05 8.60 -0.19
CA LYS A 19 30.33 10.03 0.08
C LYS A 19 30.30 10.41 1.56
N LEU A 20 29.82 9.55 2.47
CA LEU A 20 29.81 9.82 3.91
C LEU A 20 31.16 9.53 4.59
N GLY A 21 32.07 8.82 3.90
CA GLY A 21 33.44 8.59 4.34
C GLY A 21 34.38 9.63 3.73
N LYS A 22 34.93 10.53 4.58
CA LYS A 22 35.99 11.46 4.21
C LYS A 22 37.16 10.69 3.58
N ALA A 23 37.59 11.08 2.37
CA ALA A 23 38.78 10.55 1.73
C ALA A 23 40.02 10.89 2.57
N SER A 24 40.59 9.88 3.22
CA SER A 24 42.00 9.86 3.64
C SER A 24 42.72 8.91 2.69
N SER A 25 43.89 9.35 2.23
CA SER A 25 44.66 8.77 1.11
C SER A 25 45.45 7.52 1.49
N GLU A 26 44.83 6.57 2.20
CA GLU A 26 45.43 5.27 2.51
C GLU A 26 44.65 4.14 1.83
N PRO A 27 45.33 3.06 1.39
CA PRO A 27 44.68 1.97 0.69
C PRO A 27 43.60 1.35 1.59
N VAL A 28 42.35 1.50 1.18
CA VAL A 28 41.21 0.98 1.94
C VAL A 28 41.24 -0.54 1.87
N ASP A 29 41.60 -1.18 2.97
CA ASP A 29 41.61 -2.63 3.10
C ASP A 29 40.19 -3.21 2.94
N ASN A 30 40.09 -4.40 2.36
CA ASN A 30 38.81 -4.97 1.90
C ASN A 30 37.85 -5.23 3.08
N ARG A 31 36.83 -4.38 3.29
CA ARG A 31 35.89 -4.50 4.44
C ARG A 31 34.74 -5.51 4.25
N GLY A 32 34.92 -6.52 3.39
CA GLY A 32 33.91 -7.55 3.11
C GLY A 32 32.84 -7.13 2.08
N LYS A 33 31.81 -7.97 1.91
CA LYS A 33 30.71 -7.78 0.94
C LYS A 33 29.47 -7.22 1.66
N LEU A 34 29.01 -6.04 1.27
CA LEU A 34 27.77 -5.45 1.75
C LEU A 34 26.65 -5.74 0.74
N LEU A 35 25.67 -6.56 1.13
CA LEU A 35 24.43 -6.76 0.40
C LEU A 35 23.44 -5.69 0.87
N VAL A 36 23.07 -4.77 -0.03
CA VAL A 36 22.13 -3.67 0.26
C VAL A 36 20.89 -3.87 -0.62
N ASP A 37 19.84 -4.44 -0.05
CA ASP A 37 18.50 -4.39 -0.67
C ASP A 37 17.85 -3.06 -0.31
N ALA A 38 17.52 -2.26 -1.31
CA ALA A 38 16.87 -0.97 -1.12
C ALA A 38 15.46 -0.96 -1.72
N THR A 39 14.52 -1.59 -1.03
CA THR A 39 13.09 -1.40 -1.28
C THR A 39 12.46 -0.66 -0.09
N VAL A 40 12.64 0.66 -0.02
CA VAL A 40 11.88 1.52 0.92
C VAL A 40 10.94 2.40 0.10
N ALA A 41 9.77 1.86 -0.19
CA ALA A 41 8.63 2.68 -0.61
C ALA A 41 7.96 3.22 0.65
N GLU A 42 7.78 4.54 0.74
CA GLU A 42 7.00 5.14 1.83
C GLU A 42 5.56 4.63 1.71
N GLN A 43 5.13 3.83 2.69
CA GLN A 43 3.80 3.26 2.69
C GLN A 43 2.81 4.38 3.03
N SER A 44 2.14 4.94 2.02
CA SER A 44 1.02 5.90 2.21
C SER A 44 -0.25 5.21 2.73
N ILE A 45 -0.12 4.31 3.70
CA ILE A 45 -1.24 3.60 4.32
C ILE A 45 -1.30 3.98 5.80
N LYS A 46 -2.48 4.43 6.21
CA LYS A 46 -2.72 4.88 7.59
C LYS A 46 -2.75 3.69 8.56
N TYR A 47 -1.93 3.73 9.60
CA TYR A 47 -2.02 2.81 10.74
C TYR A 47 -3.20 3.18 11.67
N PRO A 48 -3.92 2.22 12.30
CA PRO A 48 -3.77 0.76 12.23
C PRO A 48 -4.53 0.16 11.04
N MET A 49 -3.81 -0.66 10.28
CA MET A 49 -3.97 -0.83 8.83
C MET A 49 -5.31 -1.43 8.33
N ASP A 50 -5.60 -0.96 7.11
CA ASP A 50 -6.52 -1.42 6.07
C ASP A 50 -8.02 -1.16 6.22
N LEU A 51 -8.56 -0.82 7.39
CA LEU A 51 -10.00 -0.56 7.50
C LEU A 51 -10.46 0.64 6.66
N SER A 52 -9.73 1.76 6.72
CA SER A 52 -10.05 2.94 5.90
C SER A 52 -9.83 2.69 4.42
N LEU A 53 -8.74 2.00 4.09
CA LEU A 53 -8.38 1.66 2.71
C LEU A 53 -9.40 0.71 2.07
N LEU A 54 -9.85 -0.32 2.79
CA LEU A 54 -10.92 -1.22 2.34
C LEU A 54 -12.23 -0.47 2.15
N GLY A 55 -12.54 0.48 3.04
CA GLY A 55 -13.71 1.35 2.91
C GLY A 55 -13.69 2.18 1.63
N GLU A 56 -12.55 2.78 1.31
CA GLU A 56 -12.33 3.57 0.09
C GLU A 56 -12.33 2.70 -1.17
N ALA A 57 -11.59 1.58 -1.17
CA ALA A 57 -11.55 0.63 -2.27
C ALA A 57 -12.94 0.08 -2.62
N ARG A 58 -13.79 -0.16 -1.60
CA ARG A 58 -15.18 -0.54 -1.80
C ARG A 58 -15.96 0.55 -2.52
N GLU A 59 -15.83 1.82 -2.11
CA GLU A 59 -16.55 2.93 -2.74
C GLU A 59 -16.11 3.13 -4.20
N ILE A 60 -14.80 3.03 -4.46
CA ILE A 60 -14.25 3.06 -5.82
C ILE A 60 -14.81 1.91 -6.67
N SER A 61 -14.81 0.68 -6.14
CA SER A 61 -15.33 -0.49 -6.85
C SER A 61 -16.84 -0.37 -7.11
N GLU A 62 -17.58 0.14 -6.14
CA GLU A 62 -19.02 0.40 -6.27
C GLU A 62 -19.32 1.44 -7.35
N ASN A 63 -18.50 2.49 -7.49
CA ASN A 63 -18.64 3.50 -8.53
C ASN A 63 -18.24 2.95 -9.90
N LEU A 64 -17.14 2.19 -9.97
CA LEU A 64 -16.70 1.55 -11.20
C LEU A 64 -17.77 0.61 -11.76
N ILE A 65 -18.42 -0.17 -10.91
CA ILE A 65 -19.56 -1.01 -11.32
C ILE A 65 -20.70 -0.17 -11.92
N ASP A 66 -20.92 1.04 -11.42
CA ASP A 66 -21.99 1.92 -11.89
C ASP A 66 -21.66 2.55 -13.24
N GLU A 67 -20.42 2.99 -13.42
CA GLU A 67 -19.90 3.48 -14.69
C GLU A 67 -19.92 2.40 -15.77
N LEU A 68 -19.40 1.20 -15.45
CA LEU A 68 -19.38 0.08 -16.39
C LEU A 68 -20.79 -0.39 -16.76
N TYR A 69 -21.72 -0.40 -15.80
CA TYR A 69 -23.10 -0.76 -16.08
C TYR A 69 -23.77 0.26 -17.01
N ALA A 70 -23.51 1.56 -16.84
CA ALA A 70 -24.06 2.60 -17.70
C ALA A 70 -23.57 2.46 -19.16
N LEU A 71 -22.38 1.90 -19.37
CA LEU A 71 -21.80 1.63 -20.68
C LEU A 71 -22.19 0.25 -21.26
N SER A 72 -22.94 -0.56 -20.52
CA SER A 72 -23.28 -1.92 -20.89
C SER A 72 -24.70 -2.06 -21.43
N ASP A 73 -24.92 -3.09 -22.26
CA ASP A 73 -26.26 -3.44 -22.77
C ASP A 73 -27.10 -4.26 -21.76
N TYR A 74 -26.67 -4.35 -20.50
CA TYR A 74 -27.39 -5.13 -19.49
C TYR A 74 -28.72 -4.47 -19.15
N THR A 75 -29.80 -5.26 -19.19
CA THR A 75 -31.17 -4.81 -18.86
C THR A 75 -31.38 -4.59 -17.37
N LYS A 76 -30.57 -5.23 -16.52
CA LYS A 76 -30.68 -5.15 -15.07
C LYS A 76 -29.32 -5.08 -14.40
N LYS A 77 -29.18 -4.08 -13.52
CA LYS A 77 -27.99 -3.86 -12.73
C LYS A 77 -27.71 -5.02 -11.75
N PRO A 78 -26.45 -5.50 -11.67
CA PRO A 78 -26.05 -6.44 -10.64
C PRO A 78 -26.35 -5.93 -9.22
N ARG A 79 -26.79 -6.83 -8.35
CA ARG A 79 -27.15 -6.48 -6.97
C ARG A 79 -25.90 -6.10 -6.18
N THR A 80 -25.80 -4.83 -5.77
CA THR A 80 -24.73 -4.33 -4.90
C THR A 80 -25.27 -4.05 -3.49
N TYR A 81 -24.68 -4.67 -2.47
CA TYR A 81 -25.12 -4.53 -1.06
C TYR A 81 -24.56 -3.27 -0.37
N ARG A 82 -24.51 -2.13 -1.08
CA ARG A 82 -23.87 -0.87 -0.63
C ARG A 82 -24.30 -0.42 0.76
N ARG A 83 -25.61 -0.50 1.04
CA ARG A 83 -26.18 -0.10 2.33
C ARG A 83 -25.69 -0.98 3.49
N LYS A 84 -25.54 -2.29 3.26
CA LYS A 84 -25.05 -3.24 4.28
C LYS A 84 -23.57 -3.00 4.54
N ALA A 85 -22.77 -2.93 3.48
CA ALA A 85 -21.33 -2.73 3.56
C ALA A 85 -20.97 -1.38 4.22
N ARG A 86 -21.67 -0.30 3.86
CA ARG A 86 -21.51 1.01 4.53
C ARG A 86 -21.85 0.94 6.02
N LYS A 87 -22.90 0.21 6.41
CA LYS A 87 -23.28 0.05 7.82
C LYS A 87 -22.22 -0.73 8.60
N GLN A 88 -21.67 -1.79 8.02
CA GLN A 88 -20.58 -2.58 8.61
C GLN A 88 -19.34 -1.72 8.81
N TYR A 89 -18.89 -1.02 7.77
CA TYR A 89 -17.77 -0.08 7.85
C TYR A 89 -17.99 0.99 8.93
N LEU A 90 -19.15 1.67 8.94
CA LEU A 90 -19.43 2.73 9.92
C LEU A 90 -19.44 2.21 11.35
N SER A 91 -19.92 0.99 11.59
CA SER A 91 -19.92 0.40 12.94
C SER A 91 -18.50 0.19 13.49
N LEU A 92 -17.55 -0.14 12.61
CA LEU A 92 -16.15 -0.29 12.93
C LEU A 92 -15.44 1.07 13.04
N ALA A 93 -15.64 1.95 12.06
CA ALA A 93 -14.99 3.25 11.98
C ALA A 93 -15.38 4.18 13.14
N LYS A 94 -16.62 4.10 13.62
CA LYS A 94 -17.09 4.87 14.78
C LYS A 94 -16.59 4.31 16.12
N ASN A 95 -16.09 3.07 16.14
CA ASN A 95 -15.59 2.47 17.36
C ASN A 95 -14.15 2.97 17.62
N LYS A 96 -13.98 3.81 18.64
CA LYS A 96 -12.67 4.39 19.01
C LYS A 96 -11.67 3.34 19.51
N ARG A 97 -12.16 2.21 20.06
CA ARG A 97 -11.33 1.13 20.63
C ARG A 97 -11.91 -0.25 20.26
N PRO A 98 -11.82 -0.66 18.98
CA PRO A 98 -12.35 -1.94 18.55
C PRO A 98 -11.49 -3.08 19.11
N SER A 99 -12.14 -4.13 19.61
CA SER A 99 -11.43 -5.32 20.06
C SER A 99 -10.72 -6.02 18.89
N LEU A 100 -9.70 -6.83 19.20
CA LEU A 100 -8.99 -7.63 18.20
C LEU A 100 -9.94 -8.49 17.33
N LYS A 101 -10.96 -9.08 17.93
CA LYS A 101 -11.97 -9.90 17.23
C LYS A 101 -12.77 -9.06 16.22
N VAL A 102 -13.16 -7.86 16.62
CA VAL A 102 -13.94 -6.93 15.81
C VAL A 102 -13.11 -6.41 14.63
N ARG A 103 -11.84 -6.04 14.85
CA ARG A 103 -10.92 -5.67 13.76
C ARG A 103 -10.72 -6.79 12.75
N ARG A 104 -10.46 -8.02 13.23
CA ARG A 104 -10.29 -9.19 12.35
C ARG A 104 -11.52 -9.52 11.53
N ARG A 105 -12.72 -9.27 12.06
CA ARG A 105 -13.97 -9.43 11.32
C ARG A 105 -14.06 -8.40 10.20
N GLY A 106 -13.75 -7.14 10.49
CA GLY A 106 -13.77 -6.06 9.50
C GLY A 106 -12.79 -6.21 8.35
N LEU A 107 -11.72 -6.99 8.53
CA LEU A 107 -10.74 -7.31 7.49
C LEU A 107 -11.17 -8.48 6.57
N ARG A 108 -12.26 -9.20 6.90
CA ARG A 108 -12.75 -10.37 6.14
C ARG A 108 -13.97 -10.08 5.28
N GLU A 109 -14.60 -8.91 5.47
CA GLU A 109 -15.78 -8.46 4.72
C GLU A 109 -15.37 -7.67 3.49
#